data_AF-A0A9X3SU86-F1
#
_entry.id   AF-A0A9X3SU86-F1
#
_cell.length_a   1.000
_cell.length_b   1.000
_cell.length_c   1.000
_cell.angle_alpha   90.00
_cell.angle_beta   90.00
_cell.angle_gamma   90.00
#
_symmetry.space_group_name_H-M   'P 1'
#
loop_
_entity.id
_entity.type
_entity.pdbx_description
1 polymer ?
#
loop_
_entity_poly.entity_id
_entity_poly.type
_entity_poly.pdbx_seq_one_letter_code
_entity_poly.pdbx_strand_id
1 'polypeptide(L)'
;MGTPPPETTRAALDEVYRQLDHARVNVSHADTKAALLAAGAIPITALLLAAPSLTERVSVSSVFGWAAAGSMLVGIGFLGAAVWPRLTGRTGIRSGARRSPDEIVRTTLRTSTDPEQQLHDAAEELSMLATLALDKFRRVRAAMTCFAIAAPLMAAAAIGFAVSG
;
A
#
# COMPACT_ATOMS: atom_id res chain seq x y z
N MET A 1 -15.24 -23.64 -31.08
CA MET A 1 -15.24 -22.16 -30.96
C MET A 1 -14.20 -21.66 -31.93
N GLY A 2 -14.56 -20.79 -32.88
CA GLY A 2 -13.62 -20.25 -33.86
C GLY A 2 -12.67 -19.26 -33.20
N THR A 3 -11.38 -19.30 -33.58
CA THR A 3 -10.38 -18.32 -33.12
C THR A 3 -10.84 -16.92 -33.50
N PRO A 4 -10.88 -15.96 -32.56
CA PRO A 4 -11.31 -14.60 -32.83
C PRO A 4 -10.41 -13.95 -33.90
N PRO A 5 -10.97 -13.05 -34.74
CA PRO A 5 -10.19 -12.39 -35.78
C PRO A 5 -9.04 -11.58 -35.18
N PRO A 6 -7.86 -11.56 -35.80
CA PRO A 6 -6.62 -11.01 -35.22
C PRO A 6 -6.70 -9.54 -34.82
N GLU A 7 -7.59 -8.76 -35.44
CA GLU A 7 -7.85 -7.36 -35.07
C GLU A 7 -8.55 -7.24 -33.71
N THR A 8 -9.44 -8.17 -33.37
CA THR A 8 -10.13 -8.18 -32.07
C THR A 8 -9.19 -8.56 -30.93
N THR A 9 -8.25 -9.49 -31.17
CA THR A 9 -7.22 -9.85 -30.20
C THR A 9 -6.26 -8.69 -29.94
N ARG A 10 -5.87 -7.94 -30.98
CA ARG A 10 -5.04 -6.73 -30.82
C ARG A 10 -5.75 -5.63 -30.03
N ALA A 11 -7.00 -5.32 -30.37
CA ALA A 11 -7.79 -4.33 -29.63
C ALA A 11 -7.97 -4.72 -28.16
N ALA A 12 -8.17 -6.01 -27.87
CA ALA A 12 -8.27 -6.53 -26.51
C ALA A 12 -6.92 -6.42 -25.75
N LEU A 13 -5.80 -6.72 -26.41
CA LEU A 13 -4.46 -6.53 -25.82
C LEU A 13 -4.17 -5.06 -25.49
N ASP A 14 -4.46 -4.14 -26.43
CA ASP A 14 -4.26 -2.71 -26.22
C ASP A 14 -5.09 -2.19 -25.04
N GLU A 15 -6.34 -2.63 -24.91
CA GLU A 15 -7.19 -2.28 -23.78
C GLU A 15 -6.68 -2.85 -22.46
N VAL A 16 -6.21 -4.11 -22.44
CA VAL A 16 -5.60 -4.70 -21.24
C VAL A 16 -4.35 -3.93 -20.84
N TYR A 17 -3.44 -3.60 -21.77
CA TYR A 17 -2.25 -2.80 -21.48
C TYR A 17 -2.61 -1.41 -20.94
N ARG A 18 -3.61 -0.75 -21.52
CA ARG A 18 -4.10 0.54 -21.02
C ARG A 18 -4.58 0.44 -19.57
N GLN A 19 -5.37 -0.59 -19.24
CA GLN A 19 -5.83 -0.81 -17.87
C GLN A 19 -4.68 -1.14 -16.91
N LEU A 20 -3.67 -1.85 -17.39
CA LEU A 20 -2.46 -2.21 -16.67
C LEU A 20 -1.65 -0.97 -16.28
N ASP A 21 -1.46 -0.03 -17.20
CA ASP A 21 -0.79 1.24 -16.94
C ASP A 21 -1.58 2.11 -15.95
N HIS A 22 -2.90 2.17 -16.08
CA HIS A 22 -3.75 2.85 -15.10
C HIS A 22 -3.61 2.23 -13.69
N ALA A 23 -3.58 0.90 -13.60
CA ALA A 23 -3.38 0.20 -12.34
C ALA A 23 -2.01 0.51 -11.71
N ARG A 24 -0.94 0.52 -12.52
CA ARG A 24 0.42 0.87 -12.07
C ARG A 24 0.49 2.31 -11.54
N VAL A 25 -0.10 3.27 -12.25
CA VAL A 25 -0.19 4.67 -11.79
C VAL A 25 -0.95 4.78 -10.47
N ASN A 26 -2.08 4.08 -10.33
CA ASN A 26 -2.87 4.09 -9.10
C ASN A 26 -2.11 3.49 -7.91
N VAL A 27 -1.32 2.44 -8.13
CA VAL A 27 -0.44 1.86 -7.11
C VAL A 27 0.65 2.87 -6.71
N SER A 28 1.29 3.53 -7.67
CA SER A 28 2.33 4.54 -7.39
C SER A 28 1.76 5.74 -6.59
N HIS A 29 0.57 6.21 -6.95
CA HIS A 29 -0.13 7.25 -6.19
C HIS A 29 -0.48 6.80 -4.76
N ALA A 30 -0.87 5.53 -4.57
CA ALA A 30 -1.13 4.99 -3.24
C ALA A 30 0.16 4.94 -2.40
N ASP A 31 1.28 4.52 -2.99
CA ASP A 31 2.59 4.48 -2.31
C ASP A 31 3.07 5.89 -1.94
N THR A 32 2.89 6.86 -2.83
CA THR A 32 3.25 8.28 -2.57
C THR A 32 2.41 8.86 -1.44
N LYS A 33 1.09 8.61 -1.42
CA LYS A 33 0.22 9.04 -0.33
C LYS A 33 0.59 8.37 0.99
N ALA A 34 0.94 7.08 0.97
CA ALA A 34 1.38 6.37 2.16
C ALA A 34 2.70 6.94 2.70
N ALA A 35 3.66 7.26 1.82
CA ALA A 35 4.93 7.88 2.21
C ALA A 35 4.73 9.28 2.81
N LEU A 36 3.88 10.12 2.20
CA LEU A 36 3.55 11.45 2.72
C LEU A 36 2.86 11.37 4.09
N LEU A 37 1.92 10.44 4.25
CA LEU A 37 1.27 10.19 5.55
C LEU A 37 2.28 9.72 6.60
N ALA A 38 3.19 8.83 6.25
CA ALA A 38 4.24 8.35 7.16
C ALA A 38 5.17 9.48 7.59
N ALA A 39 5.56 10.36 6.65
CA ALA A 39 6.43 11.50 6.92
C ALA A 39 5.85 12.46 7.97
N GLY A 40 4.52 12.63 8.00
CA GLY A 40 3.84 13.40 9.04
C GLY A 40 3.59 12.61 10.33
N ALA A 41 3.14 11.37 10.23
CA ALA A 41 2.72 10.58 11.39
C ALA A 41 3.89 10.16 12.30
N ILE A 42 5.05 9.81 11.73
CA ILE A 42 6.22 9.35 12.49
C ILE A 42 6.72 10.40 13.50
N PRO A 43 7.03 11.66 13.11
CA PRO A 43 7.52 12.65 14.07
C PRO A 43 6.47 13.01 15.13
N ILE A 44 5.19 13.07 14.77
CA ILE A 44 4.11 13.34 15.74
C ILE A 44 3.99 12.19 16.76
N THR A 45 4.10 10.94 16.30
CA THR A 45 4.10 9.76 17.18
C THR A 45 5.31 9.76 18.12
N ALA A 46 6.50 10.07 17.59
CA ALA A 46 7.71 10.18 18.40
C ALA A 46 7.58 11.25 19.48
N LEU A 47 7.00 12.41 19.15
CA LEU A 47 6.71 13.47 20.11
C LEU A 47 5.73 13.02 21.19
N LEU A 48 4.65 12.32 20.83
CA LEU A 48 3.68 11.78 21.78
C LEU A 48 4.30 10.75 22.73
N LEU A 49 5.22 9.91 22.26
CA LEU A 49 5.93 8.94 23.09
C LEU A 49 6.95 9.59 24.03
N ALA A 50 7.52 10.74 23.63
CA ALA A 50 8.46 11.49 24.46
C ALA A 50 7.76 12.39 25.50
N ALA A 51 6.53 12.86 25.23
CA ALA A 51 5.81 13.79 26.12
C ALA A 51 5.62 13.31 27.58
N PRO A 52 5.34 12.02 27.87
CA PRO A 52 5.26 11.53 29.24
C PRO A 52 6.59 11.63 30.01
N SER A 53 7.73 11.49 29.33
CA SER A 53 9.05 11.67 29.96
C SER A 53 9.36 13.12 30.33
N LEU A 54 8.58 14.06 29.78
CA LEU A 54 8.69 15.50 30.03
C LEU A 54 7.65 16.00 31.06
N THR A 55 6.73 15.14 31.51
CA THR A 55 5.63 15.53 32.42
C THR A 55 5.52 14.54 33.59
N GLU A 56 5.93 14.97 34.80
CA GLU A 56 6.04 14.10 36.00
C GLU A 56 4.71 13.60 36.59
N ARG A 57 3.56 14.10 36.13
CA ARG A 57 2.24 13.75 36.70
C ARG A 57 1.45 12.80 35.79
N VAL A 58 1.21 11.59 36.30
CA VAL A 58 0.24 10.65 35.71
C VAL A 58 -1.16 11.22 35.94
N SER A 59 -1.80 11.71 34.89
CA SER A 59 -3.14 12.28 34.91
C SER A 59 -4.06 11.59 33.90
N VAL A 60 -5.36 11.90 33.93
CA VAL A 60 -6.32 11.41 32.93
C VAL A 60 -5.92 11.81 31.50
N SER A 61 -5.21 12.94 31.32
CA SER A 61 -4.64 13.35 30.02
C SER A 61 -3.58 12.38 29.50
N SER A 62 -2.83 11.71 30.40
CA SER A 62 -1.81 10.72 30.07
C SER A 62 -2.43 9.46 29.44
N VAL A 63 -3.62 9.05 29.89
CA VAL A 63 -4.34 7.90 29.32
C VAL A 63 -4.73 8.16 27.87
N PHE A 64 -5.26 9.36 27.58
CA PHE A 64 -5.58 9.77 26.22
C PHE A 64 -4.33 9.90 25.32
N GLY A 65 -3.21 10.39 25.88
CA GLY A 65 -1.92 10.45 25.18
C GLY A 65 -1.40 9.06 24.76
N TRP A 66 -1.42 8.09 25.68
CA TRP A 66 -1.02 6.71 25.38
C TRP A 66 -1.96 6.02 24.37
N ALA A 67 -3.27 6.24 24.49
CA ALA A 67 -4.23 5.72 23.53
C ALA A 67 -4.01 6.32 22.12
N ALA A 68 -3.74 7.62 22.04
CA ALA A 68 -3.41 8.29 20.79
C ALA A 68 -2.11 7.76 20.17
N ALA A 69 -1.05 7.60 20.98
CA ALA A 69 0.23 7.05 20.54
C ALA A 69 0.08 5.60 20.04
N GLY A 70 -0.67 4.76 20.77
CA GLY A 70 -0.98 3.39 20.35
C GLY A 70 -1.71 3.34 19.01
N SER A 71 -2.75 4.18 18.83
CA SER A 71 -3.47 4.27 17.56
C SER A 71 -2.57 4.73 16.41
N MET A 72 -1.66 5.68 16.65
CA MET A 72 -0.69 6.11 15.64
C MET A 72 0.30 5.01 15.27
N LEU A 73 0.82 4.26 16.24
CA LEU A 73 1.74 3.15 16.00
C LEU A 73 1.06 2.06 15.14
N VAL A 74 -0.21 1.74 15.42
CA VAL A 74 -0.99 0.82 14.59
C VAL A 74 -1.17 1.37 13.17
N GLY A 75 -1.47 2.67 13.03
CA GLY A 75 -1.56 3.35 11.73
C GLY A 75 -0.25 3.30 10.94
N ILE A 76 0.89 3.56 11.59
CA ILE A 76 2.23 3.43 11.00
C ILE A 76 2.50 1.99 10.58
N GLY A 77 2.10 1.00 11.38
CA GLY A 77 2.18 -0.41 11.02
C GLY A 77 1.42 -0.74 9.73
N PHE A 78 0.20 -0.20 9.57
CA PHE A 78 -0.57 -0.36 8.33
C PHE A 78 0.07 0.35 7.13
N LEU A 79 0.66 1.54 7.31
CA LEU A 79 1.42 2.22 6.26
C LEU A 79 2.66 1.41 5.85
N GLY A 80 3.42 0.92 6.82
CA GLY A 80 4.56 0.04 6.59
C GLY A 80 4.14 -1.19 5.81
N ALA A 81 3.05 -1.84 6.20
CA ALA A 81 2.50 -2.98 5.48
C ALA A 81 1.97 -2.64 4.07
N ALA A 82 1.51 -1.41 3.82
CA ALA A 82 1.08 -0.98 2.49
C ALA A 82 2.27 -0.80 1.52
N VAL A 83 3.39 -0.30 2.03
CA VAL A 83 4.62 -0.04 1.26
C VAL A 83 5.53 -1.28 1.19
N TRP A 84 5.43 -2.20 2.17
CA TRP A 84 6.31 -3.36 2.23
C TRP A 84 6.18 -4.24 0.98
N PRO A 85 7.29 -4.59 0.31
CA PRO A 85 7.24 -5.45 -0.85
C PRO A 85 6.70 -6.81 -0.44
N ARG A 86 5.61 -7.27 -1.07
CA ARG A 86 5.13 -8.64 -0.87
C ARG A 86 6.18 -9.62 -1.38
N LEU A 87 6.74 -10.42 -0.47
CA LEU A 87 7.78 -11.41 -0.74
C LEU A 87 7.22 -12.80 -1.09
N THR A 88 5.90 -12.96 -1.09
CA THR A 88 5.19 -14.25 -1.22
C THR A 88 4.17 -14.22 -2.36
N GLY A 89 4.32 -15.14 -3.31
CA GLY A 89 3.49 -15.30 -4.51
C GLY A 89 4.35 -15.61 -5.76
N ARG A 90 3.72 -15.94 -6.90
CA ARG A 90 4.40 -16.10 -8.21
C ARG A 90 4.97 -14.78 -8.77
N THR A 91 4.90 -13.70 -8.01
CA THR A 91 5.03 -12.31 -8.44
C THR A 91 5.62 -11.47 -7.30
N GLY A 92 6.65 -10.69 -7.61
CA GLY A 92 7.40 -9.85 -6.68
C GLY A 92 8.90 -9.91 -6.98
N ILE A 93 9.71 -9.10 -6.30
CA ILE A 93 11.18 -9.09 -6.48
C ILE A 93 11.74 -10.52 -6.42
N ARG A 94 11.15 -11.40 -5.60
CA ARG A 94 11.59 -12.79 -5.43
C ARG A 94 11.22 -13.74 -6.58
N SER A 95 10.15 -13.48 -7.32
CA SER A 95 9.75 -14.37 -8.43
C SER A 95 10.45 -14.05 -9.75
N GLY A 96 10.93 -12.81 -9.90
CA GLY A 96 11.85 -12.40 -10.96
C GLY A 96 13.32 -12.53 -10.56
N ALA A 97 13.65 -12.42 -9.26
CA ALA A 97 15.02 -12.63 -8.78
C ALA A 97 15.45 -14.08 -9.02
N ARG A 98 16.68 -14.23 -9.53
CA ARG A 98 17.35 -15.51 -9.85
C ARG A 98 16.86 -16.23 -11.10
N ARG A 99 15.99 -15.63 -11.92
CA ARG A 99 15.79 -16.15 -13.29
C ARG A 99 17.05 -15.89 -14.10
N SER A 100 17.49 -16.90 -14.86
CA SER A 100 18.57 -16.67 -15.80
C SER A 100 18.07 -15.78 -16.95
N PRO A 101 18.94 -14.97 -17.58
CA PRO A 101 18.59 -14.22 -18.78
C PRO A 101 17.96 -15.12 -19.86
N ASP A 102 18.45 -16.36 -19.98
CA ASP A 102 17.94 -17.34 -20.95
C ASP A 102 16.50 -17.79 -20.64
N GLU A 103 16.15 -17.97 -19.36
CA GLU A 103 14.76 -18.25 -18.96
C GLU A 103 13.84 -17.07 -19.28
N ILE A 104 14.29 -15.84 -19.08
CA ILE A 104 13.52 -14.64 -19.40
C ILE A 104 13.27 -14.59 -20.91
N VAL A 105 14.32 -14.70 -21.73
CA VAL A 105 14.21 -14.67 -23.20
C VAL A 105 13.33 -15.81 -23.71
N ARG A 106 13.50 -17.03 -23.21
CA ARG A 106 12.69 -18.19 -23.63
C ARG A 106 11.22 -18.05 -23.29
N THR A 107 10.91 -17.46 -22.13
CA THR A 107 9.53 -17.20 -21.71
C THR A 107 8.92 -16.08 -22.57
N THR A 108 9.65 -14.98 -22.77
CA THR A 108 9.21 -13.86 -23.62
C THR A 108 8.97 -14.29 -25.07
N LEU A 109 9.84 -15.13 -25.63
CA LEU A 109 9.65 -15.68 -26.98
C LEU A 109 8.42 -16.62 -27.05
N ARG A 110 8.21 -17.47 -26.04
CA ARG A 110 7.02 -18.33 -25.99
C ARG A 110 5.73 -17.51 -25.96
N THR A 111 5.68 -16.51 -25.09
CA THR A 111 4.53 -15.61 -25.00
C THR A 111 4.39 -14.79 -26.29
N SER A 112 5.49 -14.34 -26.94
CA SER A 112 5.40 -13.55 -28.18
C SER A 112 4.84 -14.30 -29.40
N THR A 113 4.87 -15.64 -29.39
CA THR A 113 4.49 -16.45 -30.57
C THR A 113 3.00 -16.82 -30.60
N ASP A 114 2.29 -16.71 -29.47
CA ASP A 114 0.88 -17.09 -29.35
C ASP A 114 0.04 -15.91 -28.81
N PRO A 115 -0.79 -15.26 -29.65
CA PRO A 115 -1.64 -14.14 -29.24
C PRO A 115 -2.69 -14.49 -28.18
N GLU A 116 -3.21 -15.73 -28.14
CA GLU A 116 -4.18 -16.14 -27.12
C GLU A 116 -3.50 -16.29 -25.76
N GLN A 117 -2.28 -16.85 -25.75
CA GLN A 117 -1.45 -16.96 -24.56
C GLN A 117 -1.07 -15.57 -24.02
N GLN A 118 -0.73 -14.60 -24.89
CA GLN A 118 -0.49 -13.21 -24.49
C GLN A 118 -1.69 -12.58 -23.79
N LEU A 119 -2.88 -12.78 -24.35
CA LEU A 119 -4.10 -12.21 -23.78
C LEU A 119 -4.39 -12.81 -22.41
N HIS A 120 -4.20 -14.13 -22.26
CA HIS A 120 -4.37 -14.81 -20.98
C HIS A 120 -3.36 -14.32 -19.93
N ASP A 121 -2.07 -14.26 -20.28
CA ASP A 121 -1.01 -13.80 -19.38
C ASP A 121 -1.23 -12.34 -18.95
N ALA A 122 -1.64 -11.47 -19.88
CA ALA A 122 -1.93 -10.06 -19.61
C ALA A 122 -3.18 -9.87 -18.73
N ALA A 123 -4.23 -10.68 -18.94
CA ALA A 123 -5.42 -10.68 -18.10
C ALA A 123 -5.11 -11.17 -16.67
N GLU A 124 -4.25 -12.19 -16.52
CA GLU A 124 -3.76 -12.66 -15.22
C GLU A 124 -2.97 -11.55 -14.50
N GLU A 125 -2.05 -10.87 -15.20
CA GLU A 125 -1.29 -9.73 -14.64
C GLU A 125 -2.24 -8.59 -14.21
N LEU A 126 -3.25 -8.25 -15.02
CA LEU A 126 -4.21 -7.20 -14.69
C LEU A 126 -5.04 -7.53 -13.44
N SER A 127 -5.61 -8.75 -13.38
CA SER A 127 -6.38 -9.21 -12.21
C SER A 127 -5.54 -9.18 -10.93
N MET A 128 -4.27 -9.57 -11.08
CA MET A 128 -3.30 -9.59 -10.01
C MET A 128 -2.94 -8.17 -9.53
N LEU A 129 -2.65 -7.24 -10.44
CA LEU A 129 -2.37 -5.84 -10.13
C LEU A 129 -3.58 -5.12 -9.52
N ALA A 130 -4.79 -5.39 -10.01
CA ALA A 130 -6.02 -4.87 -9.43
C ALA A 130 -6.21 -5.33 -7.98
N THR A 131 -5.94 -6.61 -7.71
CA THR A 131 -5.98 -7.18 -6.35
C THR A 131 -4.94 -6.54 -5.43
N LEU A 132 -3.71 -6.35 -5.91
CA LEU A 132 -2.65 -5.66 -5.16
C LEU A 132 -3.02 -4.21 -4.85
N ALA A 133 -3.53 -3.47 -5.83
CA ALA A 133 -3.96 -2.09 -5.65
C ALA A 133 -5.05 -2.01 -4.59
N LEU A 134 -6.07 -2.86 -4.67
CA LEU A 134 -7.19 -2.89 -3.72
C LEU A 134 -6.72 -3.20 -2.29
N ASP A 135 -5.81 -4.16 -2.12
CA ASP A 135 -5.25 -4.47 -0.79
C ASP A 135 -4.43 -3.32 -0.22
N LYS A 136 -3.58 -2.66 -1.04
CA LYS A 136 -2.85 -1.45 -0.62
C LYS A 136 -3.81 -0.34 -0.20
N PHE A 137 -4.85 -0.08 -0.98
CA PHE A 137 -5.87 0.91 -0.64
C PHE A 137 -6.59 0.59 0.68
N ARG A 138 -6.91 -0.68 0.94
CA ARG A 138 -7.51 -1.10 2.21
C ARG A 138 -6.58 -0.81 3.40
N ARG A 139 -5.27 -1.09 3.26
CA ARG A 139 -4.27 -0.80 4.30
C ARG A 139 -4.10 0.69 4.53
N VAL A 140 -4.00 1.49 3.47
CA VAL A 140 -3.93 2.97 3.57
C VAL A 140 -5.19 3.52 4.24
N ARG A 141 -6.37 3.00 3.89
CA ARG A 141 -7.64 3.42 4.52
C ARG A 141 -7.67 3.06 6.00
N ALA A 142 -7.21 1.87 6.39
CA ALA A 142 -7.11 1.47 7.79
C ALA A 142 -6.16 2.41 8.57
N ALA A 143 -5.00 2.75 7.99
CA ALA A 143 -4.08 3.72 8.57
C ALA A 143 -4.74 5.10 8.77
N MET A 144 -5.47 5.60 7.77
CA MET A 144 -6.22 6.86 7.87
C MET A 144 -7.26 6.81 9.00
N THR A 145 -7.97 5.69 9.16
CA THR A 145 -8.92 5.52 10.27
C THR A 145 -8.22 5.57 11.63
N CYS A 146 -7.06 4.92 11.78
CA CYS A 146 -6.27 4.99 13.00
C CYS A 146 -5.81 6.43 13.32
N PHE A 147 -5.38 7.19 12.32
CA PHE A 147 -4.99 8.59 12.51
C PHE A 147 -6.19 9.49 12.82
N ALA A 148 -7.34 9.25 12.19
CA ALA A 148 -8.58 9.96 12.47
C ALA A 148 -9.09 9.71 13.91
N ILE A 149 -8.85 8.52 14.46
CA ILE A 149 -9.13 8.21 15.88
C ILE A 149 -8.10 8.85 16.80
N ALA A 150 -6.82 8.88 16.41
CA ALA A 150 -5.75 9.48 17.20
C ALA A 150 -5.93 10.99 17.38
N ALA A 151 -6.36 11.71 16.33
CA ALA A 151 -6.53 13.16 16.34
C ALA A 151 -7.41 13.71 17.50
N PRO A 152 -8.66 13.25 17.72
CA PRO A 152 -9.47 13.72 18.84
C PRO A 152 -8.90 13.31 20.20
N LEU A 153 -8.25 12.15 20.31
CA LEU A 153 -7.58 11.73 21.54
C LEU A 153 -6.40 12.67 21.88
N MET A 154 -5.62 13.06 20.88
CA MET A 154 -4.56 14.07 21.04
C MET A 154 -5.12 15.42 21.46
N ALA A 155 -6.23 15.87 20.85
CA ALA A 155 -6.87 17.13 21.20
C ALA A 155 -7.37 17.11 22.66
N ALA A 156 -8.02 16.02 23.08
CA ALA A 156 -8.47 15.83 24.45
C ALA A 156 -7.30 15.82 25.45
N ALA A 157 -6.20 15.14 25.12
CA ALA A 157 -4.99 15.14 25.93
C ALA A 157 -4.39 16.55 26.06
N ALA A 158 -4.28 17.29 24.95
CA ALA A 158 -3.75 18.65 24.92
C ALA A 158 -4.60 19.63 25.73
N ILE A 159 -5.93 19.57 25.61
CA ILE A 159 -6.85 20.36 26.44
C ILE A 159 -6.68 19.99 27.91
N GLY A 160 -6.61 18.69 28.23
CA GLY A 160 -6.40 18.22 29.59
C GLY A 160 -5.11 18.78 30.19
N PHE A 161 -4.01 18.76 29.43
CA PHE A 161 -2.74 19.38 29.84
C PHE A 161 -2.88 20.89 30.06
N ALA A 162 -3.47 21.61 29.10
CA ALA A 162 -3.64 23.06 29.17
C ALA A 162 -4.53 23.54 30.33
N VAL A 163 -5.49 22.73 30.78
CA VAL A 163 -6.37 23.04 31.92
C VAL A 163 -5.76 22.64 33.27
N SER A 164 -4.77 21.74 33.26
CA SER A 164 -4.15 21.20 34.48
C SER A 164 -2.78 21.80 34.85
N GLY A 165 -2.18 22.58 33.94
CA GLY A 165 -0.94 23.34 34.16
C GLY A 165 -1.24 24.78 34.52
#